data_AF-A0A1H6BUU6-F1
#
_entry.id   AF-A0A1H6BUU6-F1
#
_cell.length_a   1.000
_cell.length_b   1.000
_cell.length_c   1.000
_cell.angle_alpha   90.00
_cell.angle_beta   90.00
_cell.angle_gamma   90.00
#
_symmetry.space_group_name_H-M   'P 1'
#
loop_
_entity.id
_entity.type
_entity.pdbx_description
1 polymer ?
#
loop_
_entity_poly.entity_id
_entity_poly.type
_entity_poly.pdbx_seq_one_letter_code
_entity_poly.pdbx_strand_id
1 'polypeptide(L)'
;MNRYMTKNNSLYYVLPNFKETVTILVFPLVSRSAGLQDLFEACTVYKLEKDAVLDEFDHLKHPEKGTPFGEIGFFLKRQVVDEIRSLTGNRKE
;
A
#
# COMPACT_ATOMS: atom_id res chain seq x y z
N MET A 1 -7.70 9.28 11.70
CA MET A 1 -6.52 8.90 10.89
C MET A 1 -7.00 8.40 9.55
N ASN A 2 -6.60 9.05 8.45
CA ASN A 2 -6.88 8.55 7.12
C ASN A 2 -6.18 7.19 6.95
N ARG A 3 -6.92 6.18 6.51
CA ARG A 3 -6.40 4.81 6.31
C ARG A 3 -5.54 4.69 5.06
N TYR A 4 -5.51 5.72 4.22
CA TYR A 4 -4.72 5.77 3.01
C TYR A 4 -4.30 7.20 2.67
N MET A 5 -3.27 7.31 1.83
CA MET A 5 -2.77 8.56 1.27
C MET A 5 -2.24 8.31 -0.14
N THR A 6 -2.34 9.29 -1.03
CA THR A 6 -1.69 9.20 -2.34
C THR A 6 -0.60 10.26 -2.41
N LYS A 7 0.63 9.84 -2.71
CA LYS A 7 1.78 10.73 -2.96
C LYS A 7 2.78 10.04 -3.88
N ASN A 8 3.67 10.77 -4.54
CA ASN A 8 4.71 10.20 -5.41
C ASN A 8 4.18 9.21 -6.47
N ASN A 9 2.99 9.46 -7.04
CA ASN A 9 2.30 8.52 -7.94
C ASN A 9 2.09 7.11 -7.36
N SER A 10 1.94 7.01 -6.03
CA SER A 10 1.69 5.76 -5.33
C SER A 10 0.57 5.94 -4.29
N LEU A 11 -0.22 4.89 -4.09
CA LEU A 11 -1.21 4.77 -3.02
C LEU A 11 -0.54 4.09 -1.83
N TYR A 12 -0.52 4.78 -0.72
CA TYR A 12 -0.08 4.30 0.58
C TYR A 12 -1.31 3.92 1.36
N TYR A 13 -1.45 2.65 1.70
CA TYR A 13 -2.59 2.12 2.44
C TYR A 13 -2.12 1.54 3.75
N VAL A 14 -2.63 2.07 4.87
CA VAL A 14 -2.34 1.57 6.22
C VAL A 14 -3.27 0.44 6.54
N LEU A 15 -2.70 -0.71 6.87
CA LEU A 15 -3.47 -1.79 7.42
C LEU A 15 -3.75 -1.55 8.91
N PRO A 16 -5.02 -1.48 9.31
CA PRO A 16 -5.40 -1.39 10.71
C PRO A 16 -5.25 -2.78 11.35
N ASN A 17 -4.07 -3.08 11.89
CA ASN A 17 -3.77 -4.11 12.90
C ASN A 17 -2.41 -4.74 12.64
N PHE A 18 -1.42 -4.37 13.43
CA PHE A 18 -0.55 -5.29 14.17
C PHE A 18 -0.24 -4.55 15.48
N LYS A 19 -0.32 -5.21 16.65
CA LYS A 19 -0.33 -4.58 17.98
C LYS A 19 0.82 -3.59 18.25
N GLU A 20 1.91 -3.67 17.49
CA GLU A 20 3.14 -2.90 17.69
C GLU A 20 3.71 -2.29 16.38
N THR A 21 3.20 -2.65 15.21
CA THR A 21 3.75 -2.21 13.92
C THR A 21 2.67 -1.74 12.95
N VAL A 22 2.98 -0.66 12.23
CA VAL A 22 2.14 -0.10 11.18
C VAL A 22 2.58 -0.71 9.86
N THR A 23 1.73 -1.53 9.26
CA THR A 23 1.98 -2.08 7.94
C THR A 23 1.39 -1.14 6.89
N ILE A 24 2.24 -0.58 6.04
CA ILE A 24 1.86 0.23 4.90
C ILE A 24 2.03 -0.58 3.63
N LEU A 25 0.98 -0.65 2.83
CA LEU A 25 1.02 -1.16 1.47
C LEU A 25 1.21 0.02 0.53
N VAL A 26 2.26 -0.02 -0.29
CA VAL A 26 2.55 1.00 -1.29
C VAL A 26 2.28 0.40 -2.66
N PHE A 27 1.26 0.93 -3.32
CA PHE A 27 0.85 0.54 -4.66
C PHE A 27 1.27 1.63 -5.64
N PRO A 28 2.15 1.35 -6.61
CA PRO A 28 2.43 2.29 -7.68
C PRO A 28 1.16 2.51 -8.51
N LEU A 29 0.71 3.76 -8.60
CA LEU A 29 -0.46 4.19 -9.40
C LEU A 29 -0.05 4.53 -10.84
N VAL A 30 0.94 3.82 -11.39
CA VAL A 30 1.33 4.01 -12.79
C VAL A 30 0.16 3.68 -13.70
N SER A 31 -0.06 4.48 -14.74
CA SER A 31 -1.24 4.45 -15.63
C SER A 31 -1.47 3.14 -16.42
N ARG A 32 -0.79 2.03 -16.08
CA ARG A 32 -0.84 0.76 -16.83
C ARG A 32 -1.03 -0.50 -15.97
N SER A 33 -1.50 -0.40 -14.73
CA SER A 33 -1.95 -1.61 -14.03
C SER A 33 -3.21 -2.15 -14.68
N ALA A 34 -3.06 -3.15 -15.55
CA ALA A 34 -4.14 -3.73 -16.36
C ALA A 34 -5.20 -4.49 -15.51
N GLY A 35 -4.89 -4.75 -14.23
CA GLY A 35 -5.77 -5.42 -13.30
C GLY A 35 -5.30 -5.35 -11.86
N LEU A 36 -6.18 -5.81 -10.96
CA LEU A 36 -5.94 -5.82 -9.52
C LEU A 36 -4.76 -6.72 -9.13
N GLN A 37 -4.57 -7.84 -9.84
CA GLN A 37 -3.46 -8.76 -9.62
C GLN A 37 -2.10 -8.10 -9.89
N ASP A 38 -1.96 -7.41 -11.03
CA ASP A 38 -0.76 -6.65 -11.40
C ASP A 38 -0.43 -5.57 -10.35
N LEU A 39 -1.46 -4.92 -9.82
CA LEU A 39 -1.34 -3.93 -8.75
C LEU A 39 -0.84 -4.55 -7.44
N PHE A 40 -1.26 -5.76 -7.10
CA PHE A 40 -0.76 -6.51 -5.93
C PHE A 40 0.62 -7.11 -6.18
N GLU A 41 0.96 -7.51 -7.40
CA GLU A 41 2.32 -7.95 -7.75
C GLU A 41 3.32 -6.80 -7.66
N ALA A 42 2.93 -5.60 -8.09
CA ALA A 42 3.73 -4.38 -7.95
C ALA A 42 3.66 -3.75 -6.55
N CYS A 43 2.86 -4.30 -5.63
CA CYS A 43 2.70 -3.78 -4.28
C CYS A 43 3.95 -4.08 -3.45
N THR A 44 4.47 -3.05 -2.79
CA THR A 44 5.55 -3.19 -1.81
C THR A 44 5.01 -2.91 -0.42
N VAL A 45 5.32 -3.77 0.53
CA VAL A 45 4.86 -3.67 1.91
C VAL A 45 5.98 -3.18 2.80
N TYR A 46 5.68 -2.19 3.62
CA TYR A 46 6.60 -1.61 4.57
C TYR A 46 6.05 -1.80 5.98
N LYS A 47 6.87 -2.34 6.87
CA LYS A 47 6.56 -2.45 8.29
C LYS A 47 7.27 -1.32 9.02
N LEU A 48 6.48 -0.44 9.60
CA LEU A 48 6.96 0.70 10.38
C LEU A 48 6.61 0.51 11.85
N GLU A 49 7.27 1.27 12.71
CA GLU A 49 6.96 1.32 14.13
C GLU A 49 5.63 2.05 14.36
N LYS A 50 4.98 1.78 15.50
CA LYS A 50 3.64 2.30 15.85
C LYS A 50 3.50 3.83 15.74
N ASP A 51 4.59 4.57 15.95
CA ASP A 51 4.64 6.03 15.92
C ASP A 51 5.00 6.62 14.55
N ALA A 52 5.17 5.78 13.52
CA ALA A 52 5.54 6.29 12.20
C ALA A 52 4.41 7.10 11.56
N VAL A 53 4.73 8.35 11.22
CA VAL A 53 3.82 9.26 10.53
C VAL A 53 3.82 8.93 9.04
N LEU A 54 2.65 8.61 8.50
CA LEU A 54 2.49 8.28 7.07
C LEU A 54 2.88 9.43 6.14
N ASP A 55 2.64 10.66 6.61
CA ASP A 55 2.99 11.90 5.92
C ASP A 55 4.51 11.99 5.71
N GLU A 56 5.29 11.64 6.74
CA GLU A 56 6.76 11.65 6.70
C GLU A 56 7.36 10.42 5.99
N PHE A 57 6.64 9.30 5.96
CA PHE A 57 7.15 8.06 5.37
C PHE A 57 7.32 8.14 3.85
N ASP A 58 8.55 8.08 3.35
CA ASP A 58 8.84 8.03 1.91
C ASP A 58 9.47 6.69 1.52
N HIS A 59 8.75 5.93 0.68
CA HIS A 59 9.19 4.63 0.17
C HIS A 59 10.44 4.75 -0.72
N LEU A 60 10.65 5.90 -1.37
CA LEU A 60 11.82 6.17 -2.20
C LEU A 60 13.09 6.35 -1.37
N LYS A 61 12.96 6.78 -0.11
CA LYS A 61 14.09 6.95 0.82
C LYS A 61 14.48 5.67 1.54
N HIS A 62 13.59 4.69 1.60
CA HIS A 62 13.80 3.43 2.33
C HIS A 62 13.42 2.20 1.50
N PRO A 63 13.94 2.03 0.27
CA PRO A 63 13.58 0.89 -0.58
C PRO A 63 13.94 -0.46 0.06
N GLU A 64 15.00 -0.50 0.89
CA GLU A 64 15.47 -1.72 1.58
C GLU A 64 14.49 -2.25 2.63
N LYS A 65 13.58 -1.41 3.14
CA LYS A 65 12.55 -1.80 4.11
C LYS A 65 11.30 -2.35 3.45
N GLY A 66 11.23 -2.28 2.13
CA GLY A 66 10.12 -2.76 1.32
C GLY A 66 10.26 -4.24 1.05
N THR A 67 9.19 -5.00 1.31
CA THR A 67 9.11 -6.40 0.93
C THR A 67 7.99 -6.57 -0.10
N PRO A 68 8.20 -7.29 -1.21
CA PRO A 68 7.16 -7.53 -2.20
C PRO A 68 5.95 -8.19 -1.54
N PHE A 69 4.74 -7.75 -1.89
CA PHE A 69 3.51 -8.32 -1.33
C PHE A 69 3.42 -9.85 -1.55
N GLY A 70 3.88 -10.32 -2.71
CA GLY A 70 3.94 -11.75 -3.05
C GLY A 70 4.84 -12.58 -2.14
N GLU A 71 5.91 -12.00 -1.57
CA GLU A 71 6.84 -12.72 -0.69
C GLU A 71 6.35 -12.85 0.75
N ILE A 72 5.47 -11.94 1.20
CA ILE A 72 5.00 -11.91 2.59
C ILE A 72 3.87 -12.91 2.83
N GLY A 73 3.21 -13.40 1.78
CA GLY A 73 2.04 -14.27 1.91
C GLY A 73 0.90 -13.60 2.68
N PHE A 74 0.74 -12.28 2.51
CA PHE A 74 -0.19 -11.48 3.31
C PHE A 74 -1.64 -11.72 2.87
N PHE A 75 -2.51 -12.14 3.79
CA PHE A 75 -3.92 -12.38 3.49
C PHE A 75 -4.76 -11.13 3.76
N LEU A 76 -5.11 -10.41 2.70
CA LEU A 76 -6.00 -9.26 2.80
C LEU A 76 -7.46 -9.68 2.84
N LYS A 77 -8.24 -9.05 3.73
CA LYS A 77 -9.70 -9.21 3.73
C LYS A 77 -10.25 -8.67 2.42
N ARG A 78 -11.26 -9.34 1.86
CA ARG A 78 -11.96 -8.92 0.64
C ARG A 78 -12.39 -7.45 0.66
N GLN A 79 -12.85 -6.94 1.82
CA GLN A 79 -13.20 -5.52 1.98
C GLN A 79 -12.03 -4.57 1.74
N VAL A 80 -10.83 -4.91 2.21
CA VAL A 80 -9.62 -4.10 1.99
C VAL A 80 -9.23 -4.14 0.52
N VAL A 81 -9.33 -5.31 -0.11
CA VAL A 81 -9.09 -5.47 -1.54
C VAL A 81 -10.07 -4.63 -2.38
N ASP A 82 -11.36 -4.64 -2.03
CA ASP A 82 -12.39 -3.82 -2.69
C ASP A 82 -12.15 -2.32 -2.48
N GLU A 83 -11.73 -1.91 -1.27
CA GLU A 83 -11.38 -0.51 -0.97
C GLU A 83 -10.18 -0.05 -1.82
N ILE A 84 -9.10 -0.83 -1.85
CA ILE A 84 -7.93 -0.56 -2.69
C ILE A 84 -8.34 -0.50 -4.16
N ARG A 85 -9.14 -1.45 -4.63
CA ARG A 85 -9.68 -1.46 -6.00
C ARG A 85 -10.44 -0.19 -6.33
N SER A 86 -11.28 0.28 -5.41
CA SER A 86 -12.04 1.51 -5.60
C SER A 86 -11.11 2.72 -5.67
N LEU A 87 -10.07 2.75 -4.83
CA LEU A 87 -9.09 3.84 -4.78
C LEU A 87 -8.17 3.88 -6.01
N THR A 88 -7.79 2.73 -6.55
CA THR A 88 -6.92 2.63 -7.73
C THR A 88 -7.68 2.60 -9.06
N GLY A 89 -8.93 2.12 -9.05
CA GLY A 89 -9.77 1.95 -10.24
C GLY A 89 -10.70 3.12 -10.57
N ASN A 90 -10.93 4.08 -9.67
CA ASN A 90 -11.77 5.26 -9.95
C ASN A 90 -11.06 6.41 -10.68
N ARG A 91 -9.82 6.23 -11.17
CA ARG A 91 -9.27 7.16 -12.17
C ARG A 91 -9.87 6.83 -13.55
N LYS A 92 -11.18 7.04 -13.70
CA LYS A 92 -11.78 7.27 -15.01
C LYS A 92 -11.58 8.75 -15.34
N GLU A 93 -10.74 8.99 -16.34
CA GLU A 93 -10.79 10.21 -17.17
C GLU A 93 -12.21 10.43 -17.72
#